data_AF-A0A962WUN2-F1
#
_entry.id   AF-A0A962WUN2-F1
#
_cell.length_a   1.000
_cell.length_b   1.000
_cell.length_c   1.000
_cell.angle_alpha   90.00
_cell.angle_beta   90.00
_cell.angle_gamma   90.00
#
_symmetry.space_group_name_H-M   'P 1'
#
loop_
_entity.id
_entity.type
_entity.pdbx_description
1 polymer ?
#
loop_
_entity_poly.entity_id
_entity_poly.type
_entity_poly.pdbx_seq_one_letter_code
_entity_poly.pdbx_strand_id
1 'polypeptide(L)'
;YEFKVTRRKILPSPGYRCFTFDTIEEGEMYCTRLERLLDQGIVPSEILNKPSVELVRSVADLMEEYQRVTTVTENDRRLLRVDERRIGGMKASSVNYDWAELWVTEMKQGLNLSPGSIRHHVGSVARCFDWAVKKGYLLVNPLRTLPKGYAKYTKEDKKYVQPKTDQERERRLERDEEMRIRGVLNMQNPYENKQRPLILEHGKAMLLMFDLALETAMRMREIYTLGRRQIHLNQKTIFLTQTKNGDRRQVPLSTVAIGALEQYFEEVPPALRGTGDLIFPFWNGDRATSKLAEVTSTQSKKWARVFEHAGCPDIRFHDLRHEATCRFYERTTLGDVLIAKITGHKDLKMLKRYANLRGSDLAGQLW
;
A
#
# COMPACT_ATOMS: atom_id res chain seq x y z
N TYR A 1 3.74 -46.13 -4.75
CA TYR A 1 3.68 -46.97 -5.97
C TYR A 1 3.22 -46.15 -7.15
N GLU A 2 3.87 -46.28 -8.32
CA GLU A 2 3.54 -45.54 -9.54
C GLU A 2 2.84 -46.45 -10.56
N PHE A 3 1.71 -45.99 -11.08
CA PHE A 3 0.89 -46.70 -12.06
C PHE A 3 0.74 -45.85 -13.32
N LYS A 4 1.01 -46.46 -14.48
CA LYS A 4 0.92 -45.81 -15.79
C LYS A 4 -0.24 -46.43 -16.58
N VAL A 5 -1.28 -45.64 -16.81
CA VAL A 5 -2.43 -46.06 -17.63
C VAL A 5 -2.26 -45.51 -19.03
N THR A 6 -2.33 -46.37 -20.05
CA THR A 6 -2.17 -45.98 -21.47
C THR A 6 -3.42 -46.37 -22.27
N ARG A 7 -4.04 -45.40 -22.96
CA ARG A 7 -5.20 -45.65 -23.85
C ARG A 7 -5.11 -44.70 -25.04
N ARG A 8 -4.54 -45.20 -26.14
CA ARG A 8 -4.44 -44.46 -27.41
C ARG A 8 -5.85 -44.12 -27.91
N LYS A 9 -6.04 -42.88 -28.41
CA LYS A 9 -7.29 -42.29 -28.94
C LYS A 9 -8.33 -41.78 -27.92
N ILE A 10 -8.34 -42.26 -26.68
CA ILE A 10 -9.31 -41.81 -25.64
C ILE A 10 -8.68 -40.77 -24.71
N LEU A 11 -7.42 -40.96 -24.30
CA LEU A 11 -6.73 -40.01 -23.44
C LEU A 11 -6.11 -38.85 -24.23
N PRO A 12 -6.13 -37.61 -23.71
CA PRO A 12 -5.45 -36.47 -24.33
C PRO A 12 -3.94 -36.70 -24.38
N SER A 13 -3.28 -36.07 -25.36
CA SER A 13 -1.82 -36.08 -25.47
C SER A 13 -1.17 -35.67 -24.13
N PRO A 14 -0.15 -36.39 -23.64
CA PRO A 14 0.51 -37.54 -24.26
C PRO A 14 -0.18 -38.86 -23.86
N GLY A 15 -1.17 -39.36 -24.62
CA GLY A 15 -1.89 -40.68 -24.61
C GLY A 15 -1.88 -41.66 -23.40
N TYR A 16 -1.46 -41.20 -22.23
CA TYR A 16 -1.20 -41.91 -21.00
C TYR A 16 -1.32 -40.94 -19.82
N ARG A 17 -1.52 -41.49 -18.62
CA ARG A 17 -1.47 -40.74 -17.35
C ARG A 17 -0.79 -41.59 -16.28
N CYS A 18 -0.01 -40.92 -15.45
CA CYS A 18 0.64 -41.53 -14.28
C CYS A 18 -0.11 -41.16 -12.99
N PHE A 19 -0.17 -42.12 -12.07
CA PHE A 19 -0.81 -42.00 -10.78
C PHE A 19 0.11 -42.56 -9.70
N THR A 20 0.11 -41.94 -8.52
CA THR A 20 0.92 -42.36 -7.37
C THR A 20 0.01 -42.66 -6.19
N PHE A 21 0.23 -43.78 -5.52
CA PHE A 21 -0.53 -44.24 -4.36
C PHE A 21 0.40 -44.68 -3.23
N ASP A 22 -0.09 -44.63 -2.00
CA ASP A 22 0.68 -45.03 -0.81
C ASP A 22 0.78 -46.57 -0.71
N THR A 23 -0.21 -47.30 -1.25
CA THR A 23 -0.24 -48.77 -1.31
C THR A 23 -0.41 -49.31 -2.74
N ILE A 24 -0.07 -50.58 -2.97
CA ILE A 24 -0.30 -51.27 -4.26
C ILE A 24 -1.79 -51.50 -4.48
N GLU A 25 -2.49 -51.99 -3.45
CA GLU A 25 -3.91 -52.37 -3.52
C GLU A 25 -4.81 -51.18 -3.92
N GLU A 26 -4.58 -50.00 -3.36
CA GLU A 26 -5.30 -48.77 -3.76
C GLU A 26 -5.07 -48.42 -5.22
N GLY A 27 -3.82 -48.56 -5.69
CA GLY A 27 -3.46 -48.27 -7.08
C GLY A 27 -4.10 -49.25 -8.06
N GLU A 28 -4.13 -50.54 -7.73
CA GLU A 28 -4.79 -51.57 -8.53
C GLU A 28 -6.31 -51.39 -8.59
N MET A 29 -6.95 -51.10 -7.45
CA MET A 29 -8.39 -50.81 -7.39
C MET A 29 -8.76 -49.58 -8.22
N TYR A 30 -7.97 -48.51 -8.12
CA TYR A 30 -8.17 -47.30 -8.91
C TYR A 30 -8.00 -47.55 -10.40
N CYS A 31 -6.94 -48.25 -10.82
CA CYS A 31 -6.68 -48.57 -12.22
C CYS A 31 -7.80 -49.45 -12.80
N THR A 32 -8.26 -50.47 -12.06
CA THR A 32 -9.36 -51.35 -12.47
C THR A 32 -10.66 -50.57 -12.69
N ARG A 33 -10.99 -49.65 -11.79
CA ARG A 33 -12.17 -48.78 -11.92
C ARG A 33 -12.03 -47.84 -13.12
N LEU A 34 -10.84 -47.28 -13.31
CA LEU A 34 -10.56 -46.35 -14.40
C LEU A 34 -10.63 -47.05 -15.76
N GLU A 35 -10.09 -48.26 -15.89
CA GLU A 35 -10.15 -49.05 -17.11
C GLU A 35 -11.59 -49.33 -17.55
N ARG A 36 -12.48 -49.68 -16.61
CA ARG A 36 -13.91 -49.89 -16.89
C ARG A 36 -14.59 -48.64 -17.46
N LEU A 37 -14.25 -47.45 -16.93
CA LEU A 37 -14.80 -46.18 -17.41
C LEU A 37 -14.26 -45.84 -18.80
N LEU A 38 -12.96 -46.06 -19.02
CA LEU A 38 -12.33 -45.82 -20.32
C LEU A 38 -12.85 -46.79 -21.39
N ASP A 39 -13.16 -48.05 -21.05
CA ASP A 39 -13.78 -49.02 -21.96
C ASP A 39 -15.20 -48.59 -22.38
N GLN A 40 -15.89 -47.83 -21.55
CA GLN A 40 -17.19 -47.20 -21.86
C GLN A 40 -17.05 -45.87 -22.62
N GLY A 41 -15.82 -45.43 -22.94
CA GLY A 41 -15.55 -44.15 -23.58
C GLY A 41 -15.73 -42.94 -22.67
N ILE A 42 -15.91 -43.14 -21.37
CA ILE A 42 -16.09 -42.07 -20.38
C ILE A 42 -14.71 -41.68 -19.84
N VAL A 43 -14.31 -40.42 -20.05
CA VAL A 43 -13.08 -39.86 -19.46
C VAL A 43 -13.46 -39.02 -18.24
N PRO A 44 -13.15 -39.48 -17.01
CA PRO A 44 -13.39 -38.69 -15.81
C PRO A 44 -12.74 -37.31 -15.89
N SER A 45 -13.43 -36.28 -15.42
CA SER A 45 -12.95 -34.89 -15.46
C SER A 45 -11.62 -34.70 -14.72
N GLU A 46 -11.33 -35.53 -13.73
CA GLU A 46 -10.07 -35.55 -12.98
C GLU A 46 -8.86 -35.90 -13.86
N ILE A 47 -9.08 -36.57 -14.99
CA ILE A 47 -8.04 -37.00 -15.95
C ILE A 47 -7.82 -35.98 -17.06
N LEU A 48 -8.89 -35.29 -17.47
CA LEU A 48 -8.84 -34.18 -18.42
C LEU A 48 -8.13 -32.96 -17.82
N ASN A 49 -8.29 -32.75 -16.51
CA ASN A 49 -7.74 -31.60 -15.79
C ASN A 49 -6.40 -31.86 -15.10
N LYS A 50 -5.80 -33.05 -15.24
CA LYS A 50 -4.44 -33.29 -14.72
C LYS A 50 -3.42 -32.67 -15.68
N PRO A 51 -2.68 -31.62 -15.27
CA PRO A 51 -1.61 -31.08 -16.09
C PRO A 51 -0.57 -32.17 -16.36
N SER A 52 -0.06 -32.16 -17.58
CA SER A 52 1.13 -32.89 -18.03
C SER A 52 2.26 -32.76 -17.01
N VAL A 53 3.02 -33.84 -16.88
CA VAL A 53 4.03 -34.19 -15.86
C VAL A 53 5.27 -33.26 -15.85
N GLU A 54 5.17 -31.99 -16.24
CA GLU A 54 6.29 -31.05 -16.22
C GLU A 54 6.22 -30.04 -15.06
N LEU A 55 7.18 -30.26 -14.14
CA LEU A 55 7.65 -29.46 -13.01
C LEU A 55 6.76 -29.41 -11.74
N VAL A 56 7.20 -30.17 -10.73
CA VAL A 56 7.01 -29.79 -9.32
C VAL A 56 7.74 -28.46 -9.11
N ARG A 57 7.06 -27.35 -9.41
CA ARG A 57 7.56 -26.00 -9.12
C ARG A 57 7.34 -25.69 -7.65
N SER A 58 8.32 -25.06 -7.03
CA SER A 58 8.12 -24.44 -5.73
C SER A 58 7.30 -23.15 -5.89
N VAL A 59 6.70 -22.68 -4.79
CA VAL A 59 6.04 -21.37 -4.76
C VAL A 59 7.04 -20.26 -5.06
N ALA A 60 8.30 -20.40 -4.64
CA ALA A 60 9.37 -19.45 -4.98
C ALA A 60 9.59 -19.36 -6.48
N ASP A 61 9.66 -20.49 -7.20
CA ASP A 61 9.83 -20.52 -8.66
C ASP A 61 8.67 -19.81 -9.36
N LEU A 62 7.43 -19.99 -8.87
CA LEU A 62 6.26 -19.29 -9.39
C LEU A 62 6.36 -17.78 -9.16
N MET A 63 6.78 -17.35 -7.97
CA MET A 63 6.91 -15.93 -7.62
C MET A 63 8.04 -15.25 -8.41
N GLU A 64 9.16 -15.94 -8.62
CA GLU A 64 10.28 -15.43 -9.41
C GLU A 64 9.89 -15.29 -10.89
N GLU A 65 9.30 -16.33 -11.48
CA GLU A 65 8.86 -16.27 -12.88
C GLU A 65 7.77 -15.21 -13.08
N TYR A 66 6.79 -15.13 -12.17
CA TYR A 66 5.75 -14.09 -12.19
C TYR A 66 6.36 -12.69 -12.20
N GLN A 67 7.33 -12.41 -11.32
CA GLN A 67 7.99 -11.12 -11.24
C GLN A 67 8.86 -10.81 -12.48
N ARG A 68 9.39 -11.84 -13.14
CA ARG A 68 10.20 -11.71 -14.36
C ARG A 68 9.34 -11.40 -15.59
N VAL A 69 8.18 -12.04 -15.74
CA VAL A 69 7.37 -11.98 -16.96
C VAL A 69 6.17 -11.03 -16.87
N THR A 70 5.88 -10.48 -15.69
CA THR A 70 4.74 -9.56 -15.49
C THR A 70 5.18 -8.23 -14.88
N THR A 71 4.41 -7.17 -15.18
CA THR A 71 4.62 -5.87 -14.53
C THR A 71 4.04 -5.88 -13.13
N VAL A 72 4.90 -6.09 -12.13
CA VAL A 72 4.54 -6.08 -10.71
C VAL A 72 4.87 -4.72 -10.09
N THR A 73 3.94 -4.18 -9.30
CA THR A 73 4.18 -2.92 -8.58
C THR A 73 5.30 -3.11 -7.56
N GLU A 74 6.05 -2.06 -7.26
CA GLU A 74 7.16 -2.16 -6.31
C GLU A 74 6.70 -2.55 -4.88
N ASN A 75 5.50 -2.15 -4.49
CA ASN A 75 4.93 -2.56 -3.21
C ASN A 75 4.64 -4.07 -3.20
N ASP A 76 4.07 -4.58 -4.29
CA ASP A 76 3.81 -6.01 -4.43
C ASP A 76 5.11 -6.81 -4.51
N ARG A 77 6.14 -6.33 -5.21
CA ARG A 77 7.48 -6.98 -5.20
C ARG A 77 8.04 -7.09 -3.79
N ARG A 78 7.92 -6.03 -2.99
CA ARG A 78 8.37 -6.04 -1.59
C ARG A 78 7.60 -7.08 -0.76
N LEU A 79 6.28 -7.14 -0.92
CA LEU A 79 5.43 -8.11 -0.22
C LEU A 79 5.78 -9.54 -0.65
N LEU A 80 5.87 -9.80 -1.96
CA LEU A 80 6.25 -11.09 -2.52
C LEU A 80 7.62 -11.55 -1.99
N ARG A 81 8.64 -10.68 -1.91
CA ARG A 81 9.93 -11.04 -1.30
C ARG A 81 9.84 -11.43 0.18
N VAL A 82 8.91 -10.84 0.93
CA VAL A 82 8.66 -11.21 2.34
C VAL A 82 7.88 -12.52 2.42
N ASP A 83 6.92 -12.71 1.51
CA ASP A 83 6.08 -13.90 1.44
C ASP A 83 6.89 -15.13 0.96
N GLU A 84 7.78 -14.95 -0.01
CA GLU A 84 8.68 -15.97 -0.55
C GLU A 84 9.53 -16.63 0.55
N ARG A 85 10.01 -15.86 1.53
CA ARG A 85 10.75 -16.42 2.69
C ARG A 85 9.89 -17.30 3.60
N ARG A 86 8.58 -17.11 3.59
CA ARG A 86 7.62 -17.82 4.45
C ARG A 86 7.02 -19.04 3.75
N ILE A 87 6.65 -18.89 2.48
CA ILE A 87 5.90 -19.91 1.72
C ILE A 87 6.62 -20.41 0.48
N GLY A 88 7.77 -19.85 0.12
CA GLY A 88 8.49 -20.14 -1.13
C GLY A 88 8.98 -21.59 -1.25
N GLY A 89 9.38 -22.20 -0.14
CA GLY A 89 9.85 -23.60 -0.11
C GLY A 89 8.75 -24.64 -0.32
N MET A 90 7.47 -24.23 -0.33
CA MET A 90 6.35 -25.14 -0.53
C MET A 90 6.23 -25.57 -1.99
N LYS A 91 5.77 -26.79 -2.23
CA LYS A 91 5.41 -27.25 -3.57
C LYS A 91 4.14 -26.53 -4.02
N ALA A 92 4.09 -26.08 -5.26
CA ALA A 92 2.89 -25.46 -5.83
C ALA A 92 1.66 -26.37 -5.70
N SER A 93 1.83 -27.69 -5.82
CA SER A 93 0.77 -28.67 -5.68
C SER A 93 0.23 -28.84 -4.26
N SER A 94 0.98 -28.45 -3.22
CA SER A 94 0.52 -28.51 -1.83
C SER A 94 -0.27 -27.26 -1.40
N VAL A 95 -0.39 -26.26 -2.28
CA VAL A 95 -1.14 -25.04 -2.00
C VAL A 95 -2.62 -25.29 -2.26
N ASN A 96 -3.40 -25.45 -1.20
CA ASN A 96 -4.85 -25.69 -1.23
C ASN A 96 -5.60 -24.72 -0.30
N TYR A 97 -6.91 -24.94 -0.10
CA TYR A 97 -7.74 -24.10 0.76
C TYR A 97 -7.30 -24.14 2.22
N ASP A 98 -7.01 -25.34 2.76
CA ASP A 98 -6.57 -25.50 4.16
C ASP A 98 -5.27 -24.75 4.42
N TRP A 99 -4.32 -24.82 3.47
CA TRP A 99 -3.11 -24.00 3.51
C TRP A 99 -3.42 -22.51 3.54
N ALA A 100 -4.37 -22.04 2.71
CA ALA A 100 -4.72 -20.62 2.66
C ALA A 100 -5.31 -20.15 4.00
N GLU A 101 -6.14 -20.96 4.65
CA GLU A 101 -6.67 -20.67 5.99
C GLU A 101 -5.57 -20.67 7.06
N LEU A 102 -4.67 -21.65 7.04
CA LEU A 102 -3.54 -21.72 7.96
C LEU A 102 -2.60 -20.52 7.78
N TRP A 103 -2.31 -20.13 6.54
CA TRP A 103 -1.45 -18.99 6.24
C TRP A 103 -2.07 -17.65 6.71
N VAL A 104 -3.38 -17.48 6.55
CA VAL A 104 -4.09 -16.33 7.12
C VAL A 104 -4.07 -16.36 8.65
N THR A 105 -4.22 -17.54 9.25
CA THR A 105 -4.16 -17.73 10.70
C THR A 105 -2.78 -17.40 11.25
N GLU A 106 -1.71 -17.85 10.60
CA GLU A 106 -0.32 -17.48 10.94
C GLU A 106 -0.12 -15.96 10.88
N MET A 107 -0.67 -15.28 9.87
CA MET A 107 -0.60 -13.82 9.78
C MET A 107 -1.35 -13.10 10.90
N LYS A 108 -2.44 -13.67 11.40
CA LYS A 108 -3.19 -13.12 12.54
C LYS A 108 -2.53 -13.44 13.88
N GLN A 109 -2.26 -14.71 14.15
CA GLN A 109 -1.86 -15.17 15.47
C GLN A 109 -0.34 -15.15 15.64
N GLY A 110 0.42 -15.57 14.62
CA GLY A 110 1.88 -15.59 14.66
C GLY A 110 2.50 -14.20 14.47
N LEU A 111 2.01 -13.44 13.49
CA LEU A 111 2.58 -12.14 13.12
C LEU A 111 1.81 -10.94 13.65
N ASN A 112 0.61 -11.15 14.19
CA ASN A 112 -0.29 -10.11 14.68
C ASN A 112 -0.38 -8.92 13.70
N LEU A 113 -0.68 -9.21 12.44
CA LEU A 113 -0.82 -8.20 11.39
C LEU A 113 -2.20 -7.53 11.42
N SER A 114 -2.26 -6.26 11.05
CA SER A 114 -3.54 -5.57 10.86
C SER A 114 -4.33 -6.21 9.70
N PRO A 115 -5.68 -6.20 9.72
CA PRO A 115 -6.48 -6.75 8.64
C PRO A 115 -6.12 -6.19 7.26
N GLY A 116 -5.76 -4.91 7.17
CA GLY A 116 -5.28 -4.26 5.95
C GLY A 116 -3.96 -4.84 5.47
N SER A 117 -3.00 -5.04 6.38
CA SER A 117 -1.74 -5.72 6.06
C SER A 117 -1.96 -7.14 5.55
N ILE A 118 -2.84 -7.92 6.18
CA ILE A 118 -3.18 -9.29 5.75
C ILE A 118 -3.75 -9.27 4.33
N ARG A 119 -4.69 -8.36 4.04
CA ARG A 119 -5.26 -8.19 2.69
C ARG A 119 -4.19 -7.84 1.64
N HIS A 120 -3.19 -7.05 2.01
CA HIS A 120 -2.09 -6.72 1.10
C HIS A 120 -1.21 -7.93 0.78
N HIS A 121 -0.81 -8.71 1.78
CA HIS A 121 -0.04 -9.95 1.59
C HIS A 121 -0.82 -10.96 0.74
N VAL A 122 -2.05 -11.30 1.15
CA VAL A 122 -2.92 -12.23 0.42
C VAL A 122 -3.18 -11.74 -1.01
N GLY A 123 -3.45 -10.45 -1.20
CA GLY A 123 -3.68 -9.88 -2.53
C GLY A 123 -2.44 -9.88 -3.44
N SER A 124 -1.23 -9.77 -2.88
CA SER A 124 0.03 -9.88 -3.61
C SER A 124 0.23 -11.30 -4.14
N VAL A 125 0.15 -12.30 -3.27
CA VAL A 125 0.32 -13.71 -3.63
C VAL A 125 -0.81 -14.22 -4.51
N ALA A 126 -2.06 -13.78 -4.24
CA ALA A 126 -3.20 -14.17 -5.06
C ALA A 126 -3.05 -13.75 -6.52
N ARG A 127 -2.46 -12.58 -6.82
CA ARG A 127 -2.20 -12.18 -8.22
C ARG A 127 -1.14 -13.04 -8.90
N CYS A 128 -0.11 -13.45 -8.15
CA CYS A 128 0.87 -14.43 -8.63
C CYS A 128 0.20 -15.78 -8.94
N PHE A 129 -0.68 -16.25 -8.05
CA PHE A 129 -1.39 -17.52 -8.26
C PHE A 129 -2.43 -17.44 -9.37
N ASP A 130 -3.12 -16.30 -9.55
CA ASP A 130 -3.99 -16.08 -10.71
C ASP A 130 -3.22 -16.22 -12.02
N TRP A 131 -2.00 -15.68 -12.07
CA TRP A 131 -1.10 -15.87 -13.21
C TRP A 131 -0.67 -17.33 -13.38
N ALA A 132 -0.30 -18.01 -12.29
CA ALA A 132 0.11 -19.41 -12.33
C ALA A 132 -1.02 -20.33 -12.82
N VAL A 133 -2.28 -20.08 -12.42
CA VAL A 133 -3.45 -20.79 -12.92
C VAL A 133 -3.63 -20.57 -14.43
N LYS A 134 -3.51 -19.32 -14.91
CA LYS A 134 -3.59 -19.01 -16.35
C LYS A 134 -2.50 -19.68 -17.18
N LYS A 135 -1.36 -20.02 -16.56
CA LYS A 135 -0.25 -20.73 -17.20
C LYS A 135 -0.32 -22.25 -17.03
N GLY A 136 -1.32 -22.77 -16.32
CA GLY A 136 -1.48 -24.21 -16.05
C GLY A 136 -0.54 -24.75 -14.98
N TYR A 137 0.20 -23.89 -14.25
CA TYR A 137 1.08 -24.30 -13.17
C TYR A 137 0.33 -24.57 -11.86
N LEU A 138 -0.87 -24.01 -11.70
CA LEU A 138 -1.80 -24.28 -10.59
C LEU A 138 -3.17 -24.64 -11.17
N LEU A 139 -3.89 -25.55 -10.51
CA LEU A 139 -5.25 -25.92 -10.93
C LEU A 139 -6.26 -24.82 -10.55
N VAL A 140 -6.14 -24.31 -9.33
CA VAL A 140 -7.04 -23.30 -8.76
C VAL A 140 -6.23 -22.36 -7.88
N ASN A 141 -6.72 -21.13 -7.70
CA ASN A 141 -6.14 -20.20 -6.74
C ASN A 141 -6.91 -20.28 -5.41
N PRO A 142 -6.37 -20.94 -4.37
CA PRO A 142 -7.08 -21.10 -3.09
C PRO A 142 -7.23 -19.78 -2.33
N LEU A 143 -6.43 -18.75 -2.63
CA LEU A 143 -6.57 -17.44 -1.98
C LEU A 143 -7.82 -16.69 -2.47
N ARG A 144 -8.40 -17.08 -3.61
CA ARG A 144 -9.64 -16.49 -4.15
C ARG A 144 -10.89 -17.15 -3.60
N THR A 145 -10.77 -18.32 -2.96
CA THR A 145 -11.89 -19.04 -2.36
C THR A 145 -12.08 -18.72 -0.87
N LEU A 146 -11.15 -17.96 -0.27
CA LEU A 146 -11.27 -17.48 1.11
C LEU A 146 -12.56 -16.68 1.34
N PRO A 147 -13.22 -16.84 2.51
CA PRO A 147 -14.48 -16.16 2.80
C PRO A 147 -14.31 -14.64 2.88
N LYS A 148 -15.41 -13.92 2.66
CA LYS A 148 -15.42 -12.46 2.85
C LYS A 148 -15.05 -12.13 4.29
N GLY A 149 -14.08 -11.21 4.44
CA GLY A 149 -13.60 -10.82 5.76
C GLY A 149 -12.60 -11.80 6.39
N TYR A 150 -11.98 -12.70 5.61
CA TYR A 150 -10.92 -13.61 6.07
C TYR A 150 -9.85 -12.92 6.92
N ALA A 151 -9.55 -11.65 6.66
CA ALA A 151 -8.54 -10.87 7.38
C ALA A 151 -8.99 -10.36 8.76
N LYS A 152 -10.29 -10.42 9.10
CA LYS A 152 -10.80 -10.00 10.41
C LYS A 152 -10.49 -11.06 11.46
N TYR A 153 -10.16 -10.62 12.67
CA TYR A 153 -9.91 -11.51 13.80
C TYR A 153 -11.22 -12.13 14.30
N THR A 154 -11.23 -13.45 14.38
CA THR A 154 -12.34 -14.24 14.92
C THR A 154 -12.33 -14.25 16.45
N LYS A 155 -13.33 -14.86 17.08
CA LYS A 155 -13.31 -15.11 18.53
C LYS A 155 -12.17 -16.04 18.94
N GLU A 156 -11.80 -16.97 18.07
CA GLU A 156 -10.70 -17.90 18.31
C GLU A 156 -9.35 -17.18 18.28
N ASP A 157 -9.11 -16.37 17.25
CA ASP A 157 -7.86 -15.59 17.12
C ASP A 157 -7.60 -14.71 18.36
N LYS A 158 -8.67 -14.14 18.93
CA LYS A 158 -8.62 -13.27 20.12
C LYS A 158 -8.15 -13.98 21.39
N LYS A 159 -8.20 -15.31 21.44
CA LYS A 159 -7.67 -16.07 22.59
C LYS A 159 -6.14 -16.09 22.60
N TYR A 160 -5.51 -16.01 21.43
CA TYR A 160 -4.07 -16.12 21.27
C TYR A 160 -3.37 -14.76 21.21
N VAL A 161 -4.03 -13.75 20.63
CA VAL A 161 -3.45 -12.42 20.44
C VAL A 161 -4.45 -11.32 20.69
N GLN A 162 -3.96 -10.17 21.17
CA GLN A 162 -4.71 -8.93 21.13
C GLN A 162 -4.75 -8.42 19.68
N PRO A 163 -5.93 -8.38 19.02
CA PRO A 163 -6.02 -8.05 17.60
C PRO A 163 -5.52 -6.65 17.29
N LYS A 164 -4.63 -6.52 16.30
CA LYS A 164 -4.41 -5.22 15.66
C LYS A 164 -5.62 -4.82 14.84
N THR A 165 -5.95 -3.54 14.88
CA THR A 165 -6.98 -2.94 14.03
C THR A 165 -6.33 -2.08 12.96
N ASP A 166 -7.03 -1.94 11.83
CA ASP A 166 -6.73 -0.88 10.87
C ASP A 166 -7.13 0.44 11.55
N GLN A 167 -6.16 1.19 12.06
CA GLN A 167 -6.41 2.52 12.64
C GLN A 167 -6.35 3.57 11.55
N GLU A 168 -7.51 4.08 11.16
CA GLU A 168 -7.58 5.36 10.45
C GLU A 168 -7.36 6.48 11.44
N ARG A 169 -6.33 7.30 11.22
CA ARG A 169 -6.01 8.42 12.10
C ARG A 169 -6.88 9.62 11.75
N GLU A 170 -7.60 10.12 12.73
CA GLU A 170 -8.44 11.33 12.66
C GLU A 170 -7.85 12.50 13.48
N ARG A 171 -6.55 12.44 13.73
CA ARG A 171 -5.86 13.46 14.53
C ARG A 171 -5.84 14.79 13.78
N ARG A 172 -6.46 15.80 14.39
CA ARG A 172 -6.50 17.21 13.94
C ARG A 172 -5.66 18.08 14.85
N LEU A 173 -5.16 19.23 14.37
CA LEU A 173 -4.43 20.16 15.22
C LEU A 173 -5.36 20.80 16.28
N GLU A 174 -4.94 20.79 17.54
CA GLU A 174 -5.60 21.46 18.64
C GLU A 174 -5.29 22.97 18.67
N ARG A 175 -6.06 23.70 19.49
CA ARG A 175 -6.04 25.17 19.59
C ARG A 175 -4.78 25.68 20.30
N ASP A 176 -3.65 25.66 19.61
CA ASP A 176 -2.33 26.22 20.01
C ASP A 176 -1.16 25.41 19.43
N GLU A 177 -1.41 24.14 19.07
CA GLU A 177 -0.40 23.25 18.49
C GLU A 177 0.25 23.83 17.25
N GLU A 178 -0.55 24.43 16.36
CA GLU A 178 -0.01 25.08 15.17
C GLU A 178 0.99 26.19 15.55
N MET A 179 0.64 27.01 16.54
CA MET A 179 1.50 28.09 17.04
C MET A 179 2.78 27.53 17.67
N ARG A 180 2.68 26.49 18.50
CA ARG A 180 3.86 25.82 19.10
C ARG A 180 4.76 25.20 18.04
N ILE A 181 4.20 24.52 17.04
CA ILE A 181 4.96 23.92 15.93
C ILE A 181 5.70 25.02 15.16
N ARG A 182 5.01 26.12 14.81
CA ARG A 182 5.64 27.28 14.16
C ARG A 182 6.75 27.89 15.01
N GLY A 183 6.55 27.99 16.33
CA GLY A 183 7.57 28.44 17.27
C GLY A 183 8.84 27.56 17.25
N VAL A 184 8.68 26.23 17.25
CA VAL A 184 9.80 25.28 17.11
C VAL A 184 10.50 25.44 15.76
N LEU A 185 9.74 25.57 14.67
CA LEU A 185 10.28 25.70 13.30
C LEU A 185 11.04 27.01 13.08
N ASN A 186 10.60 28.11 13.72
CA ASN A 186 11.28 29.40 13.72
C ASN A 186 12.41 29.51 14.74
N MET A 187 12.73 28.42 15.45
CA MET A 187 13.69 28.41 16.57
C MET A 187 13.33 29.42 17.69
N GLN A 188 12.07 29.86 17.75
CA GLN A 188 11.53 30.73 18.81
C GLN A 188 11.15 29.94 20.06
N ASN A 189 11.36 28.62 20.07
CA ASN A 189 11.11 27.78 21.25
C ASN A 189 12.40 27.11 21.79
N PRO A 190 13.07 27.75 22.75
CA PRO A 190 14.23 27.24 23.47
C PRO A 190 13.76 26.41 24.68
N TYR A 191 13.40 25.14 24.48
CA TYR A 191 13.30 24.24 25.63
C TYR A 191 14.72 23.73 25.96
N GLU A 192 15.45 24.52 26.75
CA GLU A 192 16.81 24.22 27.27
C GLU A 192 16.90 22.89 28.03
N ASN A 193 15.77 22.31 28.45
CA ASN A 193 15.73 21.17 29.38
C ASN A 193 15.41 19.81 28.73
N LYS A 194 15.56 19.64 27.41
CA LYS A 194 15.55 18.30 26.80
C LYS A 194 16.99 17.80 26.61
N GLN A 195 17.24 16.54 27.01
CA GLN A 195 18.54 15.86 26.88
C GLN A 195 19.13 15.83 25.45
N ARG A 196 18.37 16.24 24.42
CA ARG A 196 18.80 16.28 23.01
C ARG A 196 18.28 17.55 22.31
N PRO A 197 19.13 18.56 22.03
CA PRO A 197 18.71 19.75 21.29
C PRO A 197 18.24 19.40 19.87
N LEU A 198 17.23 20.12 19.38
CA LEU A 198 16.73 19.99 18.01
C LEU A 198 17.44 20.99 17.11
N ILE A 199 18.46 20.52 16.38
CA ILE A 199 19.15 21.33 15.37
C ILE A 199 18.38 21.22 14.05
N LEU A 200 17.90 22.36 13.56
CA LEU A 200 17.15 22.46 12.29
C LEU A 200 17.96 23.22 11.25
N GLU A 201 18.90 22.55 10.59
CA GLU A 201 19.77 23.12 9.53
C GLU A 201 19.00 23.88 8.42
N HIS A 202 17.73 23.52 8.20
CA HIS A 202 16.86 24.11 7.19
C HIS A 202 15.49 24.51 7.76
N GLY A 203 15.48 25.18 8.93
CA GLY A 203 14.25 25.58 9.64
C GLY A 203 13.22 26.28 8.75
N LYS A 204 13.64 27.30 7.97
CA LYS A 204 12.77 28.03 7.02
C LYS A 204 12.18 27.14 5.93
N ALA A 205 12.95 26.17 5.41
CA ALA A 205 12.44 25.22 4.43
C ALA A 205 11.41 24.26 5.06
N MET A 206 11.59 23.87 6.32
CA MET A 206 10.60 23.07 7.03
C MET A 206 9.34 23.87 7.35
N LEU A 207 9.46 25.16 7.68
CA LEU A 207 8.31 26.05 7.86
C LEU A 207 7.48 26.15 6.58
N LEU A 208 8.13 26.43 5.44
CA LEU A 208 7.43 26.42 4.14
C LEU A 208 6.77 25.06 3.87
N MET A 209 7.45 23.95 4.16
CA MET A 209 6.89 22.61 3.98
C MET A 209 5.64 22.37 4.86
N PHE A 210 5.62 22.92 6.08
CA PHE A 210 4.46 22.87 6.97
C PHE A 210 3.28 23.68 6.43
N ASP A 211 3.55 24.92 5.98
CA ASP A 211 2.55 25.81 5.40
C ASP A 211 1.92 25.21 4.16
N LEU A 212 2.74 24.71 3.23
CA LEU A 212 2.23 24.03 2.04
C LEU A 212 1.41 22.80 2.42
N ALA A 213 1.79 22.02 3.43
CA ALA A 213 1.01 20.85 3.84
C ALA A 213 -0.40 21.23 4.32
N LEU A 214 -0.52 22.28 5.13
CA LEU A 214 -1.78 22.77 5.69
C LEU A 214 -2.68 23.47 4.66
N GLU A 215 -2.08 24.20 3.72
CA GLU A 215 -2.82 25.01 2.76
C GLU A 215 -3.20 24.27 1.48
N THR A 216 -2.49 23.18 1.15
CA THR A 216 -2.67 22.49 -0.15
C THR A 216 -3.12 21.03 -0.03
N ALA A 217 -3.06 20.47 1.18
CA ALA A 217 -3.25 19.04 1.44
C ALA A 217 -2.32 18.12 0.61
N MET A 218 -1.21 18.62 0.07
CA MET A 218 -0.26 17.79 -0.69
C MET A 218 0.36 16.70 0.20
N ARG A 219 0.69 15.55 -0.40
CA ARG A 219 1.42 14.49 0.29
C ARG A 219 2.85 14.96 0.57
N MET A 220 3.48 14.48 1.66
CA MET A 220 4.87 14.82 2.01
C MET A 220 5.83 14.76 0.81
N ARG A 221 5.77 13.66 0.04
CA ARG A 221 6.60 13.48 -1.16
C ARG A 221 6.31 14.50 -2.24
N GLU A 222 5.04 14.83 -2.47
CA GLU A 222 4.67 15.87 -3.45
C GLU A 222 5.28 17.23 -3.10
N ILE A 223 5.41 17.52 -1.80
CA ILE A 223 5.97 18.79 -1.31
C ILE A 223 7.50 18.79 -1.42
N TYR A 224 8.21 17.84 -0.82
CA TYR A 224 9.68 17.92 -0.79
C TYR A 224 10.34 17.70 -2.16
N THR A 225 9.64 17.12 -3.14
CA THR A 225 10.14 16.99 -4.52
C THR A 225 9.73 18.13 -5.44
N LEU A 226 9.13 19.20 -4.91
CA LEU A 226 8.60 20.30 -5.70
C LEU A 226 9.71 21.11 -6.38
N GLY A 227 9.61 21.27 -7.70
CA GLY A 227 10.45 22.16 -8.49
C GLY A 227 9.85 23.54 -8.68
N ARG A 228 10.69 24.57 -8.86
CA ARG A 228 10.28 25.96 -9.10
C ARG A 228 9.41 26.08 -10.35
N ARG A 229 9.74 25.37 -11.42
CA ARG A 229 8.96 25.33 -12.66
C ARG A 229 7.54 24.79 -12.50
N GLN A 230 7.26 24.09 -11.40
CA GLN A 230 5.92 23.59 -11.11
C GLN A 230 5.03 24.65 -10.45
N ILE A 231 5.59 25.76 -9.98
CA ILE A 231 4.85 26.83 -9.29
C ILE A 231 4.53 27.95 -10.29
N HIS A 232 3.25 28.22 -10.46
CA HIS A 232 2.76 29.31 -11.30
C HIS A 232 2.05 30.34 -10.43
N LEU A 233 2.80 31.29 -9.86
CA LEU A 233 2.26 32.30 -8.93
C LEU A 233 1.17 33.17 -9.58
N ASN A 234 1.34 33.57 -10.84
CA ASN A 234 0.32 34.34 -11.59
C ASN A 234 -1.01 33.60 -11.71
N GLN A 235 -0.95 32.27 -11.89
CA GLN A 235 -2.14 31.42 -11.98
C GLN A 235 -2.57 30.90 -10.60
N LYS A 236 -1.81 31.18 -9.54
CA LYS A 236 -2.02 30.68 -8.17
C LYS A 236 -2.14 29.15 -8.13
N THR A 237 -1.29 28.44 -8.86
CA THR A 237 -1.33 26.97 -8.92
C THR A 237 0.05 26.31 -8.82
N ILE A 238 0.04 25.08 -8.31
CA ILE A 238 1.15 24.12 -8.43
C ILE A 238 0.74 23.01 -9.39
N PHE A 239 1.56 22.71 -10.39
CA PHE A 239 1.36 21.59 -11.31
C PHE A 239 2.13 20.34 -10.87
N LEU A 240 1.41 19.31 -10.42
CA LEU A 240 2.00 18.03 -10.05
C LEU A 240 2.09 17.09 -11.25
N THR A 241 3.31 16.87 -11.74
CA THR A 241 3.57 16.22 -13.04
C THR A 241 3.48 14.70 -12.99
N GLN A 242 4.02 14.03 -11.96
CA GLN A 242 3.81 12.60 -11.70
C GLN A 242 4.12 12.26 -10.24
N THR A 243 3.21 11.54 -9.58
CA THR A 243 3.58 10.77 -8.39
C THR A 243 3.33 9.31 -8.69
N LYS A 244 4.12 8.42 -8.09
CA LYS A 244 4.10 6.96 -8.30
C LYS A 244 2.71 6.29 -8.21
N ASN A 245 1.69 6.98 -7.68
CA ASN A 245 0.30 6.51 -7.55
C ASN A 245 -0.77 7.62 -7.81
N GLY A 246 -0.38 8.81 -8.26
CA GLY A 246 -1.29 9.97 -8.31
C GLY A 246 -1.39 10.56 -9.70
N ASP A 247 -2.61 10.93 -10.07
CA ASP A 247 -2.91 11.54 -11.35
C ASP A 247 -2.36 12.97 -11.40
N ARG A 248 -2.03 13.43 -12.61
CA ARG A 248 -1.65 14.83 -12.84
C ARG A 248 -2.75 15.74 -12.31
N ARG A 249 -2.39 16.70 -11.47
CA ARG A 249 -3.35 17.67 -10.95
C ARG A 249 -2.73 19.04 -10.74
N GLN A 250 -3.56 20.05 -10.90
CA GLN A 250 -3.27 21.41 -10.45
C GLN A 250 -3.79 21.56 -9.04
N VAL A 251 -2.91 22.01 -8.15
CA VAL A 251 -3.24 22.31 -6.76
C VAL A 251 -3.33 23.82 -6.63
N PRO A 252 -4.50 24.39 -6.30
CA PRO A 252 -4.64 25.83 -6.08
C PRO A 252 -3.86 26.26 -4.85
N LEU A 253 -3.32 27.47 -4.89
CA LEU A 253 -2.61 28.11 -3.79
C LEU A 253 -3.52 29.14 -3.13
N SER A 254 -3.66 29.06 -1.81
CA SER A 254 -4.25 30.12 -1.00
C SER A 254 -3.33 31.34 -0.97
N THR A 255 -3.87 32.49 -0.55
CA THR A 255 -3.06 33.70 -0.31
C THR A 255 -1.98 33.46 0.73
N VAL A 256 -2.26 32.65 1.76
CA VAL A 256 -1.30 32.23 2.78
C VAL A 256 -0.16 31.42 2.18
N ALA A 257 -0.47 30.42 1.33
CA ALA A 257 0.55 29.60 0.67
C ALA A 257 1.44 30.42 -0.29
N ILE A 258 0.86 31.39 -0.99
CA ILE A 258 1.61 32.32 -1.86
C ILE A 258 2.56 33.17 -1.02
N GLY A 259 2.06 33.80 0.05
CA GLY A 259 2.88 34.62 0.94
C GLY A 259 4.03 33.81 1.57
N ALA A 260 3.79 32.57 1.99
CA ALA A 260 4.83 31.69 2.51
C ALA A 260 5.91 31.36 1.46
N LEU A 261 5.51 31.13 0.20
CA LEU A 261 6.44 30.90 -0.91
C LEU A 261 7.29 32.14 -1.22
N GLU A 262 6.65 33.31 -1.29
CA GLU A 262 7.31 34.59 -1.55
C GLU A 262 8.32 34.91 -0.45
N GLN A 263 7.89 34.83 0.81
CA GLN A 263 8.76 35.03 1.97
C GLN A 263 9.95 34.07 1.98
N TYR A 264 9.74 32.78 1.67
CA TYR A 264 10.84 31.82 1.57
C TYR A 264 11.83 32.17 0.47
N PHE A 265 11.34 32.62 -0.70
CA PHE A 265 12.20 33.03 -1.80
C PHE A 265 12.90 34.37 -1.58
N GLU A 266 12.40 35.20 -0.69
CA GLU A 266 13.08 36.43 -0.26
C GLU A 266 14.15 36.13 0.80
N GLU A 267 13.80 35.39 1.86
CA GLU A 267 14.66 35.20 3.02
C GLU A 267 15.77 34.14 2.82
N VAL A 268 15.56 33.13 1.97
CA VAL A 268 16.49 32.00 1.83
C VAL A 268 17.28 32.12 0.54
N PRO A 269 18.61 32.35 0.56
CA PRO A 269 19.42 32.44 -0.64
C PRO A 269 19.35 31.17 -1.52
N PRO A 270 19.46 31.28 -2.86
CA PRO A 270 19.41 30.11 -3.76
C PRO A 270 20.37 28.98 -3.40
N ALA A 271 21.55 29.29 -2.84
CA ALA A 271 22.55 28.29 -2.41
C ALA A 271 22.10 27.39 -1.25
N LEU A 272 21.11 27.84 -0.46
CA LEU A 272 20.56 27.09 0.69
C LEU A 272 19.21 26.41 0.36
N ARG A 273 18.74 26.53 -0.88
CA ARG A 273 17.53 25.85 -1.40
C ARG A 273 17.89 24.48 -1.98
N GLY A 274 16.91 23.82 -2.59
CA GLY A 274 17.13 22.58 -3.33
C GLY A 274 18.09 22.73 -4.53
N THR A 275 18.76 21.65 -4.90
CA THR A 275 19.65 21.63 -6.06
C THR A 275 18.88 21.78 -7.37
N GLY A 276 19.39 22.63 -8.26
CA GLY A 276 18.83 22.85 -9.59
C GLY A 276 17.45 23.53 -9.58
N ASP A 277 16.42 22.81 -10.00
CA ASP A 277 15.03 23.32 -10.02
C ASP A 277 14.32 23.13 -8.67
N LEU A 278 14.86 22.33 -7.75
CA LEU A 278 14.18 21.97 -6.51
C LEU A 278 14.05 23.14 -5.54
N ILE A 279 12.94 23.19 -4.82
CA ILE A 279 12.70 24.22 -3.79
C ILE A 279 13.34 23.80 -2.48
N PHE A 280 13.20 22.53 -2.10
CA PHE A 280 13.63 22.03 -0.80
C PHE A 280 15.00 21.33 -0.88
N PRO A 281 15.90 21.55 0.10
CA PRO A 281 17.21 20.91 0.17
C PRO A 281 17.19 19.46 0.69
N PHE A 282 16.03 18.80 0.71
CA PHE A 282 15.84 17.48 1.34
C PHE A 282 16.10 16.30 0.40
N TRP A 283 16.13 16.58 -0.90
CA TRP A 283 16.26 15.58 -1.96
C TRP A 283 17.12 16.14 -3.08
N ASN A 284 17.92 15.29 -3.71
CA ASN A 284 18.91 15.67 -4.72
C ASN A 284 18.43 15.49 -6.17
N GLY A 285 17.18 15.06 -6.38
CA GLY A 285 16.64 14.78 -7.71
C GLY A 285 16.67 13.29 -8.12
N ASP A 286 17.26 12.40 -7.31
CA ASP A 286 17.32 10.97 -7.62
C ASP A 286 15.92 10.31 -7.49
N ARG A 287 15.36 9.91 -8.63
CA ARG A 287 14.02 9.31 -8.72
C ARG A 287 13.99 7.81 -8.41
N ALA A 288 15.11 7.20 -8.04
CA ALA A 288 15.13 5.81 -7.57
C ALA A 288 14.15 5.64 -6.39
N THR A 289 13.33 4.58 -6.43
CA THR A 289 12.30 4.39 -5.40
C THR A 289 12.93 4.25 -4.00
N SER A 290 14.05 3.54 -3.89
CA SER A 290 14.78 3.35 -2.63
C SER A 290 15.20 4.69 -2.03
N LYS A 291 15.74 5.60 -2.86
CA LYS A 291 16.16 6.94 -2.43
C LYS A 291 14.98 7.82 -2.02
N LEU A 292 13.88 7.80 -2.76
CA LEU A 292 12.66 8.49 -2.33
C LEU A 292 12.10 7.93 -1.01
N ALA A 293 12.19 6.61 -0.78
CA ALA A 293 11.75 5.98 0.47
C ALA A 293 12.66 6.36 1.65
N GLU A 294 13.98 6.40 1.41
CA GLU A 294 14.99 6.86 2.37
C GLU A 294 14.71 8.30 2.81
N VAL A 295 14.57 9.23 1.86
CA VAL A 295 14.24 10.64 2.15
C VAL A 295 12.91 10.76 2.89
N THR A 296 11.87 10.04 2.46
CA THR A 296 10.56 10.05 3.15
C THR A 296 10.69 9.58 4.60
N SER A 297 11.48 8.53 4.86
CA SER A 297 11.74 8.00 6.20
C SER A 297 12.49 9.02 7.07
N THR A 298 13.54 9.63 6.54
CA THR A 298 14.32 10.68 7.20
C THR A 298 13.45 11.88 7.56
N GLN A 299 12.65 12.37 6.61
CA GLN A 299 11.72 13.47 6.86
C GLN A 299 10.66 13.11 7.91
N SER A 300 10.10 11.90 7.86
CA SER A 300 9.13 11.43 8.86
C SER A 300 9.71 11.43 10.27
N LYS A 301 10.95 10.97 10.44
CA LYS A 301 11.65 11.01 11.74
C LYS A 301 11.94 12.44 12.19
N LYS A 302 12.36 13.31 11.27
CA LYS A 302 12.64 14.73 11.56
C LYS A 302 11.38 15.46 12.04
N TRP A 303 10.26 15.25 11.34
CA TRP A 303 8.97 15.80 11.74
C TRP A 303 8.45 15.25 13.07
N ALA A 304 8.62 13.95 13.34
CA ALA A 304 8.27 13.38 14.65
C ALA A 304 9.02 14.10 15.79
N ARG A 305 10.32 14.40 15.60
CA ARG A 305 11.08 15.20 16.58
C ARG A 305 10.55 16.62 16.69
N VAL A 306 10.21 17.29 15.59
CA VAL A 306 9.61 18.64 15.63
C VAL A 306 8.33 18.63 16.46
N PHE A 307 7.41 17.69 16.22
CA PHE A 307 6.15 17.60 16.96
C PHE A 307 6.37 17.25 18.43
N GLU A 308 7.31 16.35 18.74
CA GLU A 308 7.71 16.06 20.12
C GLU A 308 8.24 17.32 20.85
N HIS A 309 9.01 18.18 20.17
CA HIS A 309 9.49 19.45 20.75
C HIS A 309 8.38 20.49 20.88
N ALA A 310 7.37 20.44 20.01
CA ALA A 310 6.18 21.29 20.10
C ALA A 310 5.14 20.79 21.12
N GLY A 311 5.43 19.69 21.83
CA GLY A 311 4.53 19.11 22.85
C GLY A 311 3.38 18.29 22.28
N CYS A 312 3.44 17.89 21.01
CA CYS A 312 2.41 17.11 20.32
C CYS A 312 2.99 15.80 19.72
N PRO A 313 3.58 14.91 20.54
CA PRO A 313 4.33 13.73 20.08
C PRO A 313 3.47 12.71 19.32
N ASP A 314 2.16 12.80 19.47
CA ASP A 314 1.21 11.93 18.81
C ASP A 314 0.93 12.35 17.36
N ILE A 315 1.25 13.57 16.95
CA ILE A 315 1.08 14.06 15.56
C ILE A 315 2.13 13.46 14.62
N ARG A 316 1.71 13.13 13.41
CA ARG A 316 2.57 12.75 12.29
C ARG A 316 2.35 13.70 11.12
N PHE A 317 3.34 13.85 10.26
CA PHE A 317 3.25 14.79 9.13
C PHE A 317 2.06 14.51 8.19
N HIS A 318 1.69 13.23 8.00
CA HIS A 318 0.52 12.89 7.19
C HIS A 318 -0.81 13.36 7.80
N ASP A 319 -0.87 13.61 9.11
CA ASP A 319 -2.06 14.15 9.78
C ASP A 319 -2.30 15.61 9.33
N LEU A 320 -1.25 16.34 8.90
CA LEU A 320 -1.40 17.70 8.32
C LEU A 320 -2.23 17.71 7.03
N ARG A 321 -2.12 16.65 6.22
CA ARG A 321 -2.98 16.49 5.04
C ARG A 321 -4.43 16.21 5.43
N HIS A 322 -4.65 15.46 6.52
CA HIS A 322 -5.98 15.25 7.06
C HIS A 322 -6.56 16.59 7.55
N GLU A 323 -5.80 17.34 8.33
CA GLU A 323 -6.16 18.67 8.81
C GLU A 323 -6.44 19.66 7.67
N ALA A 324 -5.61 19.72 6.64
CA ALA A 324 -5.83 20.54 5.45
C ALA A 324 -7.15 20.19 4.75
N THR A 325 -7.48 18.89 4.68
CA THR A 325 -8.75 18.44 4.10
C THR A 325 -9.93 18.88 4.97
N CYS A 326 -9.83 18.78 6.30
CA CYS A 326 -10.84 19.33 7.21
C CYS A 326 -11.03 20.84 7.01
N ARG A 327 -9.94 21.61 6.91
CA ARG A 327 -9.99 23.06 6.64
C ARG A 327 -10.68 23.38 5.33
N PHE A 328 -10.52 22.57 4.28
CA PHE A 328 -11.27 22.79 3.04
C PHE A 328 -12.77 22.61 3.24
N TYR A 329 -13.22 21.65 4.04
CA TYR A 329 -14.63 21.50 4.36
C TYR A 329 -15.16 22.65 5.21
N GLU A 330 -14.38 23.12 6.19
CA GLU A 330 -14.80 24.15 7.15
C GLU A 330 -14.68 25.59 6.62
N ARG A 331 -13.65 25.89 5.83
CA ARG A 331 -13.30 27.27 5.43
C ARG A 331 -13.71 27.61 4.00
N THR A 332 -14.27 26.67 3.25
CA THR A 332 -14.69 26.88 1.87
C THR A 332 -16.08 26.30 1.62
N THR A 333 -16.73 26.73 0.55
CA THR A 333 -18.00 26.19 0.06
C THR A 333 -17.82 25.14 -1.03
N LEU A 334 -16.58 24.65 -1.25
CA LEU A 334 -16.27 23.69 -2.31
C LEU A 334 -17.01 22.36 -2.11
N GLY A 335 -17.56 21.79 -3.18
CA GLY A 335 -18.14 20.44 -3.13
C GLY A 335 -17.07 19.34 -3.12
N ASP A 336 -17.46 18.13 -2.71
CA ASP A 336 -16.58 16.97 -2.53
C ASP A 336 -15.72 16.66 -3.76
N VAL A 337 -16.26 16.83 -4.97
CA VAL A 337 -15.54 16.59 -6.23
C VAL A 337 -14.38 17.57 -6.41
N LEU A 338 -14.58 18.85 -6.07
CA LEU A 338 -13.54 19.86 -6.16
C LEU A 338 -12.47 19.62 -5.09
N ILE A 339 -12.88 19.31 -3.86
CA ILE A 339 -11.95 18.94 -2.78
C ILE A 339 -11.17 17.68 -3.14
N ALA A 340 -11.79 16.66 -3.73
CA ALA A 340 -11.12 15.46 -4.21
C ALA A 340 -10.08 15.77 -5.30
N LYS A 341 -10.39 16.69 -6.21
CA LYS A 341 -9.46 17.15 -7.26
C LYS A 341 -8.25 17.89 -6.69
N ILE A 342 -8.45 18.74 -5.67
CA ILE A 342 -7.36 19.46 -4.98
C ILE A 342 -6.48 18.47 -4.22
N THR A 343 -7.10 17.68 -3.34
CA THR A 343 -6.41 16.73 -2.46
C THR A 343 -5.81 15.56 -3.24
N GLY A 344 -6.37 15.17 -4.39
CA GLY A 344 -5.96 14.00 -5.18
C GLY A 344 -6.43 12.68 -4.59
N HIS A 345 -7.70 12.63 -4.14
CA HIS A 345 -8.42 11.40 -3.79
C HIS A 345 -9.06 10.82 -5.05
N LYS A 346 -8.83 9.53 -5.31
CA LYS A 346 -9.41 8.83 -6.49
C LYS A 346 -10.84 8.37 -6.26
N ASP A 347 -11.15 7.94 -5.04
CA ASP A 347 -12.48 7.50 -4.65
C ASP A 347 -13.07 8.50 -3.66
N LEU A 348 -14.23 9.05 -4.00
CA LEU A 348 -14.98 9.97 -3.14
C LEU A 348 -15.41 9.31 -1.83
N LYS A 349 -15.47 7.97 -1.75
CA LYS A 349 -15.71 7.26 -0.49
C LYS A 349 -14.67 7.60 0.57
N MET A 350 -13.43 7.94 0.18
CA MET A 350 -12.39 8.38 1.11
C MET A 350 -12.70 9.74 1.75
N LEU A 351 -13.57 10.54 1.12
CA LEU A 351 -13.97 11.85 1.64
C LEU A 351 -15.20 11.80 2.55
N LYS A 352 -15.96 10.68 2.57
CA LYS A 352 -17.18 10.56 3.38
C LYS A 352 -17.01 10.93 4.84
N ARG A 353 -15.83 10.65 5.42
CA ARG A 353 -15.52 10.99 6.82
C ARG A 353 -15.49 12.49 7.10
N TYR A 354 -15.20 13.32 6.10
CA TYR A 354 -15.16 14.77 6.25
C TYR A 354 -16.54 15.42 6.05
N ALA A 355 -17.49 14.72 5.42
CA ALA A 355 -18.82 15.25 5.16
C ALA A 355 -19.55 15.68 6.46
N ASN A 356 -19.28 14.99 7.57
CA ASN A 356 -19.84 15.30 8.88
C ASN A 356 -19.46 16.71 9.39
N LEU A 357 -18.35 17.29 8.91
CA LEU A 357 -17.89 18.63 9.32
C LEU A 357 -18.84 19.75 8.87
N ARG A 358 -19.71 19.50 7.88
CA ARG A 358 -20.73 20.45 7.41
C ARG A 358 -22.13 20.15 7.95
N GLY A 359 -22.24 19.29 8.96
CA GLY A 359 -23.53 18.88 9.52
C GLY A 359 -24.39 20.06 9.98
N SER A 360 -23.79 21.08 10.59
CA SER A 360 -24.47 22.32 10.99
C SER A 360 -24.82 23.22 9.80
N ASP A 361 -23.96 23.28 8.78
CA ASP A 361 -24.17 24.11 7.59
C ASP A 361 -25.34 23.60 6.75
N LEU A 362 -25.63 22.29 6.83
CA LEU A 362 -26.83 21.72 6.21
C LEU A 362 -28.09 22.37 6.74
N ALA A 363 -28.18 22.72 8.03
CA ALA A 363 -29.36 23.35 8.59
C ALA A 363 -29.71 24.69 7.91
N GLY A 364 -28.71 25.47 7.52
CA GLY A 364 -28.91 26.71 6.76
C GLY A 364 -29.20 26.52 5.26
N GLN A 365 -29.07 25.29 4.76
CA GLN A 365 -29.42 24.89 3.38
C GLN A 365 -30.74 24.10 3.32
N LEU A 366 -31.32 23.75 4.47
CA LEU A 366 -32.67 23.25 4.56
C LEU A 366 -33.66 24.43 4.35
N TRP A 367 -34.88 24.10 3.93
CA TRP A 367 -35.88 25.04 3.39
C TRP A 367 -36.28 26.19 4.31
#